data_AF-A0A522R0S8-F1
#
_entry.id   AF-A0A522R0S8-F1
#
_cell.length_a   1.000
_cell.length_b   1.000
_cell.length_c   1.000
_cell.angle_alpha   90.00
_cell.angle_beta   90.00
_cell.angle_gamma   90.00
#
_symmetry.space_group_name_H-M   'P 1'
#
loop_
_entity.id
_entity.type
_entity.pdbx_description
1 polymer ?
#
loop_
_entity_poly.entity_id
_entity_poly.type
_entity_poly.pdbx_seq_one_letter_code
_entity_poly.pdbx_strand_id
1 'polypeptide(L)' 'GSDPEWTLLLKEHPALIRRPVMVRGEGRVSVGFSDNAFKKMFGRMPE' A
#
# COMPACT_ATOMS: atom_id res chain seq x y z
N GLY A 1 4.95 -21.11 -1.18
CA GLY A 1 5.87 -19.97 -1.34
C GLY A 1 6.22 -19.46 0.03
N SER A 2 7.50 -19.46 0.37
CA SER A 2 8.05 -18.78 1.54
C SER A 2 8.14 -17.26 1.29
N ASP A 3 8.25 -16.46 2.35
CA ASP A 3 8.37 -15.00 2.23
C ASP A 3 9.54 -14.54 1.31
N PRO A 4 10.72 -15.22 1.32
CA PRO A 4 11.78 -14.92 0.36
C PRO A 4 11.40 -15.23 -1.10
N GLU A 5 10.70 -16.34 -1.36
CA GLU A 5 10.27 -16.71 -2.72
C GLU A 5 9.26 -15.69 -3.26
N TRP A 6 8.30 -15.25 -2.44
CA TRP A 6 7.36 -14.19 -2.82
C TRP A 6 8.05 -12.85 -3.05
N THR A 7 9.05 -12.52 -2.22
CA THR A 7 9.84 -11.29 -2.38
C THR A 7 10.61 -11.30 -3.71
N LEU A 8 11.21 -12.44 -4.09
CA LEU A 8 11.90 -12.58 -5.37
C LEU A 8 10.93 -12.42 -6.54
N LEU A 9 9.77 -13.09 -6.49
CA LEU A 9 8.74 -12.98 -7.52
C LEU A 9 8.28 -11.52 -7.72
N LEU A 10 8.02 -10.79 -6.63
CA LEU A 10 7.58 -9.40 -6.71
C LEU A 10 8.70 -8.45 -7.19
N LYS A 11 9.98 -8.78 -6.96
CA LYS A 11 11.12 -8.05 -7.53
C LYS A 11 11.22 -8.25 -9.04
N GLU A 12 11.02 -9.47 -9.51
CA GLU A 12 11.06 -9.80 -10.95
C GLU A 12 9.82 -9.27 -11.69
N HIS A 13 8.65 -9.29 -11.04
CA HIS A 13 7.37 -8.88 -11.63
C HIS A 13 6.65 -7.82 -10.78
N PRO A 14 7.15 -6.58 -10.71
CA PRO A 14 6.62 -5.53 -9.85
C PRO A 14 5.22 -5.01 -10.25
N ALA A 15 4.72 -5.39 -11.43
CA ALA A 15 3.38 -5.07 -11.90
C ALA A 15 2.28 -5.89 -11.19
N LEU A 16 2.65 -7.00 -10.54
CA LEU A 16 1.72 -7.83 -9.77
C LEU A 16 1.16 -7.10 -8.53
N ILE A 17 1.86 -6.07 -8.06
CA ILE A 17 1.42 -5.25 -6.93
C ILE A 17 0.36 -4.26 -7.39
N ARG A 18 -0.84 -4.32 -6.80
CA ARG A 18 -1.93 -3.38 -7.07
C ARG A 18 -1.49 -1.95 -6.76
N ARG A 19 -1.59 -1.07 -7.76
CA ARG A 19 -1.22 0.34 -7.68
C ARG A 19 -2.45 1.21 -7.34
N PRO A 20 -2.25 2.39 -6.70
CA PRO A 20 -1.01 2.91 -6.13
C PRO A 20 -0.58 2.15 -4.87
N VAL A 21 0.69 2.31 -4.46
CA VAL A 21 1.18 1.87 -3.15
C VAL A 21 1.48 3.12 -2.33
N MET A 22 0.83 3.25 -1.18
CA MET A 22 1.04 4.36 -0.27
C MET A 22 1.76 3.87 0.98
N VAL A 23 2.88 4.52 1.28
CA VAL A 23 3.68 4.28 2.49
C VAL A 23 3.48 5.48 3.42
N ARG A 24 3.08 5.20 4.66
CA ARG A 24 2.94 6.18 5.73
C ARG A 24 4.01 5.93 6.78
N GLY A 25 4.15 6.85 7.74
CA GLY A 25 5.06 6.68 8.87
C GLY A 25 4.83 5.37 9.64
N GLU A 26 5.84 4.94 10.39
CA GLU A 26 5.80 3.72 11.22
C GLU A 26 5.52 2.42 10.43
N GLY A 27 5.97 2.34 9.17
CA GLY A 27 5.83 1.11 8.38
C GLY A 27 4.40 0.78 7.95
N ARG A 28 3.45 1.72 8.07
CA ARG A 28 2.07 1.50 7.61
C ARG A 28 2.00 1.60 6.09
N VAL A 29 1.49 0.56 5.43
CA VAL A 29 1.36 0.49 3.96
C VAL A 29 -0.10 0.26 3.57
N SER A 30 -0.53 0.85 2.47
CA SER A 30 -1.81 0.52 1.82
C SER A 30 -1.62 0.38 0.31
N VAL A 31 -2.32 -0.59 -0.29
CA VAL A 31 -2.28 -0.89 -1.73
C VAL A 31 -3.63 -0.60 -2.37
N GLY A 32 -3.62 -0.03 -3.58
CA GLY A 32 -4.82 0.45 -4.26
C GLY A 32 -5.32 1.79 -3.73
N PHE A 33 -6.35 2.31 -4.40
CA PHE A 33 -7.02 3.57 -4.04
C PHE A 33 -8.49 3.31 -3.70
N SER A 34 -8.96 3.98 -2.65
CA SER A 34 -10.37 4.14 -2.31
C SER A 34 -10.57 5.51 -1.66
N ASP A 35 -11.55 6.26 -2.14
CA ASP A 35 -11.89 7.60 -1.63
C ASP A 35 -12.15 7.60 -0.12
N ASN A 36 -12.92 6.62 0.39
CA ASN A 36 -13.20 6.50 1.82
C ASN A 36 -11.92 6.25 2.64
N ALA A 37 -11.05 5.35 2.17
CA ALA A 37 -9.77 5.10 2.83
C ALA A 37 -8.90 6.37 2.85
N PHE A 38 -8.89 7.11 1.74
CA PHE A 38 -8.13 8.34 1.62
C PHE A 38 -8.65 9.43 2.56
N LYS A 39 -9.97 9.64 2.61
CA LYS A 39 -10.62 10.58 3.54
C LYS A 39 -10.38 10.22 4.99
N LYS A 40 -10.33 8.94 5.36
CA LYS A 40 -9.97 8.54 6.73
C LYS A 40 -8.52 8.85 7.08
N MET A 41 -7.61 8.85 6.10
CA MET A 41 -6.18 9.12 6.33
C MET A 41 -5.85 10.61 6.31
N PHE A 42 -6.53 11.41 5.47
CA PHE A 42 -6.19 12.81 5.20
C PHE A 42 -7.35 13.79 5.43
N GLY A 43 -8.54 13.29 5.79
CA GLY A 43 -9.68 14.13 6.12
C GLY A 43 -9.37 14.95 7.36
N ARG A 44 -9.45 16.27 7.21
CA ARG A 44 -9.25 17.23 8.30
C ARG A 44 -10.28 16.96 9.39
N MET A 45 -9.84 16.75 10.63
CA MET A 45 -10.75 16.77 11.77
C MET A 45 -11.41 18.16 11.82
N PRO A 46 -12.73 18.27 11.99
CA PRO A 46 -13.33 19.56 12.31
C PRO A 46 -12.74 20.07 13.63
N GLU A 47 -12.40 21.37 13.67
CA GLU A 47 -11.97 22.10 14.88
C GLU A 47 -13.04 22.01 15.98
#